data_AF-A0A7K1GGK4-F1
#
_entry.id   AF-A0A7K1GGK4-F1
#
_cell.length_a   1.000
_cell.length_b   1.000
_cell.length_c   1.000
_cell.angle_alpha   90.00
_cell.angle_beta   90.00
_cell.angle_gamma   90.00
#
_symmetry.space_group_name_H-M   'P 1'
#
loop_
_entity.id
_entity.type
_entity.pdbx_description
1 polymer ?
#
loop_
_entity_poly.entity_id
_entity_poly.type
_entity_poly.pdbx_seq_one_letter_code
_entity_poly.pdbx_strand_id
1 'polypeptide(L)'
;ILSKIVAKEHGREADIDLLRELAKVTTAIEAIVDDAPIMEQIATDFLETTRNAFFIGRTIDYNVSLEGALKLKEISYIQAEGFAG
;
A
#
# COMPACT_ATOMS: atom_id res chain seq x y z
N ILE A 1 -6.57 5.73 14.31
CA ILE A 1 -7.14 5.72 15.68
C ILE A 1 -7.51 7.13 16.15
N LEU A 2 -6.57 8.08 16.16
CA LEU A 2 -6.84 9.47 16.57
C LEU A 2 -8.02 10.10 15.81
N SER A 3 -8.08 10.00 14.48
CA SER A 3 -9.16 10.58 13.68
C SER A 3 -10.54 10.03 14.06
N LYS A 4 -10.65 8.74 14.44
CA LYS A 4 -11.91 8.12 14.89
C LYS A 4 -12.31 8.59 16.28
N ILE A 5 -11.34 8.74 17.19
CA ILE A 5 -11.58 9.29 18.54
C ILE A 5 -12.10 10.74 18.42
N VAL A 6 -11.42 11.58 17.63
CA VAL A 6 -11.84 12.96 17.38
C VAL A 6 -13.22 13.01 16.74
N ALA A 7 -13.52 12.12 15.78
CA ALA A 7 -14.83 12.04 15.15
C ALA A 7 -15.95 11.73 16.16
N LYS A 8 -15.70 10.83 17.12
CA LYS A 8 -16.63 10.50 18.20
C LYS A 8 -16.91 11.69 19.10
N GLU A 9 -15.87 12.41 19.52
CA GLU A 9 -16.00 13.62 20.36
C GLU A 9 -16.82 14.73 19.69
N HIS A 10 -16.79 14.82 18.36
CA HIS A 10 -17.51 15.85 17.60
C HIS A 10 -18.87 15.37 17.06
N GLY A 11 -19.35 14.17 17.45
CA GLY A 11 -20.60 13.60 16.95
C GLY A 11 -20.60 13.30 15.44
N ARG A 12 -19.41 13.19 14.81
CA ARG A 12 -19.21 12.87 13.38
C ARG A 12 -18.66 11.46 13.21
N GLU A 13 -19.13 10.54 14.05
CA GLU A 13 -18.60 9.19 14.10
C GLU A 13 -18.91 8.42 12.80
N ALA A 14 -17.87 7.91 12.14
CA ALA A 14 -18.04 6.99 11.03
C ALA A 14 -18.67 5.68 11.55
N ASP A 15 -19.65 5.12 10.85
CA ASP A 15 -20.34 3.88 11.24
C ASP A 15 -19.48 2.63 10.99
N ILE A 16 -18.38 2.52 11.75
CA ILE A 16 -17.43 1.41 11.70
C ILE A 16 -16.88 1.09 13.10
N ASP A 17 -16.74 -0.20 13.40
CA ASP A 17 -15.93 -0.68 14.53
C ASP A 17 -14.45 -0.71 14.12
N LEU A 18 -13.74 0.39 14.40
CA LEU A 18 -12.36 0.57 13.94
C LEU A 18 -11.42 -0.54 14.44
N LEU A 19 -11.58 -1.04 15.66
CA LEU A 19 -10.69 -2.07 16.19
C LEU A 19 -10.90 -3.39 15.45
N ARG A 20 -12.15 -3.71 15.12
CA ARG A 20 -12.47 -4.88 14.30
C ARG A 20 -11.94 -4.75 12.87
N GLU A 21 -12.07 -3.59 12.24
CA GLU A 21 -11.51 -3.37 10.91
C GLU A 21 -9.97 -3.45 10.91
N LEU A 22 -9.31 -2.91 11.94
CA LEU A 22 -7.86 -3.04 12.08
C LEU A 22 -7.42 -4.50 12.27
N ALA A 23 -8.18 -5.30 13.01
CA ALA A 23 -7.91 -6.74 13.14
C ALA A 23 -8.00 -7.46 11.79
N LYS A 24 -8.99 -7.13 10.95
CA LYS A 24 -9.07 -7.67 9.58
C LYS A 24 -7.87 -7.26 8.74
N VAL A 25 -7.41 -6.00 8.86
CA VAL A 25 -6.22 -5.52 8.16
C VAL A 25 -4.98 -6.29 8.62
N THR A 26 -4.83 -6.60 9.92
CA THR A 26 -3.73 -7.45 10.42
C THR A 26 -3.72 -8.82 9.73
N THR A 27 -4.87 -9.51 9.70
CA THR A 27 -4.97 -10.81 9.02
C THR A 27 -4.69 -10.71 7.51
N ALA A 28 -5.13 -9.62 6.87
CA ALA A 28 -4.83 -9.40 5.45
C ALA A 28 -3.33 -9.19 5.22
N ILE A 29 -2.63 -8.47 6.11
CA ILE A 29 -1.17 -8.29 6.02
C ILE A 29 -0.46 -9.64 6.19
N GLU A 30 -0.88 -10.47 7.16
CA GLU A 30 -0.31 -11.81 7.36
C GLU A 30 -0.45 -12.66 6.09
N ALA A 31 -1.62 -12.66 5.45
CA ALA A 31 -1.82 -13.38 4.19
C ALA A 31 -0.89 -12.89 3.05
N ILE A 32 -0.68 -11.57 2.92
CA ILE A 32 0.24 -11.01 1.93
C ILE A 32 1.70 -11.39 2.22
N VAL A 33 2.08 -11.47 3.50
CA VAL A 33 3.42 -11.93 3.91
C VAL A 33 3.61 -13.42 3.62
N ASP A 34 2.59 -14.24 3.85
CA ASP A 34 2.61 -15.67 3.53
C ASP A 34 2.72 -15.91 2.01
N ASP A 35 2.13 -15.01 1.21
CA ASP A 35 2.24 -14.98 -0.26
C ASP A 35 3.57 -14.38 -0.79
N ALA A 36 4.60 -14.25 0.04
CA ALA A 36 5.93 -13.79 -0.38
C ALA A 36 6.50 -14.50 -1.62
N PRO A 37 6.33 -15.83 -1.83
CA PRO A 37 6.79 -16.49 -3.05
C PRO A 37 6.09 -15.96 -4.32
N ILE A 38 4.83 -15.53 -4.22
CA ILE A 38 4.11 -14.91 -5.34
C ILE A 38 4.69 -13.52 -5.62
N MET A 39 5.03 -12.75 -4.58
CA MET A 39 5.67 -11.44 -4.73
C MET A 39 7.05 -11.55 -5.38
N GLU A 40 7.82 -12.60 -5.05
CA GLU A 40 9.10 -12.91 -5.71
C GLU A 40 8.90 -13.21 -7.20
N GLN A 41 7.91 -14.03 -7.54
CA GLN A 41 7.60 -14.33 -8.94
C GLN A 41 7.19 -13.06 -9.72
N ILE A 42 6.40 -12.17 -9.13
CA ILE A 42 6.05 -10.88 -9.74
C ILE A 42 7.31 -10.04 -10.00
N ALA A 43 8.28 -10.04 -9.07
CA ALA A 43 9.53 -9.31 -9.27
C ALA A 43 10.32 -9.87 -10.47
N THR A 44 10.44 -11.19 -10.57
CA THR A 44 11.09 -11.85 -11.72
C THR A 44 10.35 -11.59 -13.03
N ASP A 45 9.02 -11.67 -13.03
CA ASP A 45 8.22 -11.54 -14.25
C ASP A 45 8.24 -10.11 -14.82
N PHE A 46 8.31 -9.09 -13.95
CA PHE A 46 8.09 -7.69 -14.35
C PHE A 46 9.30 -6.77 -14.15
N LEU A 47 10.22 -7.08 -13.24
CA LEU A 47 11.25 -6.14 -12.78
C LEU A 47 12.69 -6.61 -13.05
N GLU A 48 12.89 -7.86 -13.46
CA GLU A 48 14.23 -8.49 -13.59
C GLU A 48 15.24 -7.68 -14.41
N THR A 49 14.82 -7.13 -15.56
CA THR A 49 15.75 -6.48 -16.52
C THR A 49 15.48 -4.99 -16.74
N THR A 50 14.40 -4.45 -16.18
CA THR A 50 14.02 -3.07 -16.49
C THR A 50 14.87 -2.07 -15.71
N ARG A 51 15.14 -0.92 -16.32
CA ARG A 51 15.79 0.21 -15.66
C ARG A 51 14.79 1.21 -15.06
N ASN A 52 13.51 1.10 -15.41
CA ASN A 52 12.46 2.00 -14.93
C ASN A 52 11.12 1.27 -14.70
N ALA A 53 10.28 1.84 -13.83
CA ALA A 53 8.96 1.31 -13.51
C ALA A 53 7.97 2.45 -13.24
N PHE A 54 6.69 2.23 -13.54
CA PHE A 54 5.62 3.19 -13.29
C PHE A 54 4.58 2.60 -12.36
N PHE A 55 4.33 3.27 -11.24
CA PHE A 55 3.25 2.94 -10.31
C PHE A 55 2.10 3.92 -10.55
N ILE A 56 0.90 3.42 -10.84
CA ILE A 56 -0.25 4.25 -11.20
C ILE A 56 -1.41 3.93 -10.26
N GLY A 57 -2.01 4.97 -9.70
CA GLY A 57 -3.16 4.82 -8.81
C GLY A 57 -4.04 6.07 -8.84
N ARG A 58 -5.29 5.92 -8.42
CA ARG A 58 -6.26 7.02 -8.30
C ARG A 58 -6.60 7.25 -6.84
N THR A 59 -7.00 8.48 -6.51
CA THR A 59 -7.48 8.86 -5.16
C THR A 59 -6.53 8.39 -4.04
N ILE A 60 -6.92 7.38 -3.26
CA ILE A 60 -6.12 6.86 -2.14
C ILE A 60 -4.93 6.04 -2.66
N ASP A 61 -5.09 5.31 -3.75
CA ASP A 61 -4.06 4.43 -4.33
C ASP A 61 -2.91 5.22 -4.96
N TYR A 62 -3.14 6.48 -5.33
CA TYR A 62 -2.08 7.38 -5.77
C TYR A 62 -1.01 7.55 -4.68
N ASN A 63 -1.43 7.72 -3.42
CA ASN A 63 -0.50 7.86 -2.30
C ASN A 63 0.33 6.58 -2.08
N VAL A 64 -0.31 5.42 -2.26
CA VAL A 64 0.38 4.11 -2.20
C VAL A 64 1.36 3.95 -3.36
N SER A 65 0.98 4.41 -4.56
CA SER A 65 1.83 4.37 -5.76
C SER A 65 3.11 5.21 -5.58
N LEU A 66 3.01 6.37 -4.94
CA LEU A 66 4.18 7.20 -4.61
C LEU A 66 5.14 6.48 -3.66
N GLU A 67 4.62 5.83 -2.62
CA GLU A 67 5.43 5.09 -1.65
C GLU A 67 6.07 3.84 -2.29
N GLY A 68 5.32 3.09 -3.10
CA GLY A 68 5.83 1.92 -3.83
C GLY A 68 6.98 2.28 -4.78
N ALA A 69 6.82 3.38 -5.53
CA ALA A 69 7.89 3.90 -6.37
C ALA A 69 9.13 4.33 -5.54
N LEU A 70 8.94 4.94 -4.37
CA LEU A 70 10.03 5.28 -3.46
C LEU A 70 10.78 4.03 -2.98
N LYS A 71 10.07 3.00 -2.50
CA LYS A 71 10.69 1.76 -2.02
C LYS A 71 11.51 1.08 -3.11
N LEU A 72 10.97 0.96 -4.32
CA LEU A 72 11.68 0.31 -5.42
C LEU A 72 12.97 1.07 -5.78
N LYS A 73 12.93 2.41 -5.82
CA LYS A 73 14.13 3.24 -6.03
C LYS A 73 15.19 3.04 -4.95
N GLU A 74 14.79 3.01 -3.68
CA GLU A 74 15.71 2.95 -2.54
C GLU A 74 16.51 1.64 -2.49
N ILE A 75 15.88 0.50 -2.82
CA ILE A 75 16.48 -0.82 -2.63
C ILE A 75 17.05 -1.44 -3.92
N SER A 76 16.51 -1.10 -5.09
CA SER A 76 16.90 -1.72 -6.37
C SER A 76 17.62 -0.76 -7.33
N TYR A 77 17.55 0.55 -7.08
CA TYR A 77 18.02 1.61 -7.98
C TYR A 77 17.32 1.69 -9.35
N ILE A 78 16.24 0.93 -9.56
CA ILE A 78 15.33 1.13 -10.71
C ILE A 78 14.71 2.53 -10.61
N GLN A 79 14.70 3.28 -11.72
CA GLN A 79 14.03 4.57 -11.79
C GLN A 79 12.50 4.36 -11.75
N ALA A 80 11.93 4.39 -10.55
CA ALA A 80 10.49 4.25 -10.36
C ALA A 80 9.79 5.58 -10.06
N GLU A 81 8.67 5.83 -10.73
CA GLU A 81 7.86 7.05 -10.60
C GLU A 81 6.39 6.71 -10.37
N GLY A 82 5.74 7.47 -9.48
CA GLY A 82 4.33 7.31 -9.15
C GLY A 82 3.48 8.39 -9.81
N PHE A 83 2.39 8.01 -10.47
CA PHE A 83 1.49 8.92 -11.19
C PHE A 83 0.04 8.79 -10.74
N ALA A 84 -0.66 9.92 -10.71
CA ALA A 84 -2.11 9.94 -10.57
C ALA A 84 -2.73 9.49 -11.91
N GLY A 85 -3.54 8.44 -11.86
CA GLY A 85 -4.22 7.88 -13.04
C GLY A 85 -5.52 8.56 -13.42
#